data_AF-A0A938LJJ6-F1
#
_entry.id   AF-A0A938LJJ6-F1
#
_cell.length_a   1.000
_cell.length_b   1.000
_cell.length_c   1.000
_cell.angle_alpha   90.00
_cell.angle_beta   90.00
_cell.angle_gamma   90.00
#
_symmetry.space_group_name_H-M   'P 1'
#
loop_
_entity.id
_entity.type
_entity.pdbx_description
1 polymer ?
#
loop_
_entity_poly.entity_id
_entity_poly.type
_entity_poly.pdbx_seq_one_letter_code
_entity_poly.pdbx_strand_id
1 'polypeptide(L)' 'MTPMPGTMEGVPLRLSDLQHRDDRGIVCRACGCRHFRVLYTRPDPRGGLRRRRECRHCGRRITTWEKEITFYP' A
#
# COMPACT_ATOMS: atom_id res chain seq x y z
N MET A 1 -26.63 25.96 40.63
CA MET A 1 -25.28 25.37 40.40
C MET A 1 -25.32 24.70 39.03
N THR A 2 -24.84 25.38 38.01
CA THR A 2 -24.83 24.87 36.63
C THR A 2 -23.56 24.02 36.45
N PRO A 3 -23.63 22.75 36.00
CA PRO A 3 -22.42 22.02 35.65
C PRO A 3 -21.86 22.62 34.35
N MET A 4 -20.56 22.94 34.38
CA MET A 4 -19.82 23.49 33.24
C MET A 4 -19.70 22.44 32.13
N PRO A 5 -19.76 22.84 30.84
CA PRO A 5 -19.46 21.93 29.74
C PRO A 5 -17.98 21.57 29.79
N GLY A 6 -17.71 20.27 29.98
CA GLY A 6 -16.36 19.70 29.94
C GLY A 6 -15.65 20.09 28.65
N THR A 7 -14.39 20.43 28.82
CA THR A 7 -13.39 20.68 27.77
C THR A 7 -13.53 19.68 26.63
N MET A 8 -13.97 20.17 25.45
CA MET A 8 -13.81 19.43 24.20
C MET A 8 -12.32 19.40 23.88
N GLU A 9 -11.62 18.38 24.36
CA GLU A 9 -10.27 18.08 23.91
C GLU A 9 -10.35 17.71 22.44
N GLY A 10 -9.93 18.64 21.58
CA GLY A 10 -9.73 18.40 20.16
C GLY A 10 -8.67 17.34 20.00
N VAL A 11 -9.09 16.08 19.90
CA VAL A 11 -8.21 14.96 19.58
C VAL A 11 -7.55 15.30 18.24
N PRO A 12 -6.21 15.42 18.17
CA PRO A 12 -5.55 15.71 16.90
C PRO A 12 -5.80 14.54 15.96
N LEU A 13 -6.45 14.83 14.82
CA LEU A 13 -6.59 13.86 13.73
C LEU A 13 -5.20 13.39 13.32
N ARG A 14 -4.94 12.09 13.40
CA ARG A 14 -3.68 11.55 12.87
C ARG A 14 -3.81 11.51 11.36
N LEU A 15 -2.72 11.83 10.65
CA LEU A 15 -2.63 11.66 9.19
C LEU A 15 -3.06 10.25 8.73
N SER A 16 -2.86 9.25 9.58
CA SER A 16 -3.31 7.87 9.35
C SER A 16 -4.84 7.71 9.30
N ASP A 17 -5.59 8.56 9.99
CA ASP A 17 -7.06 8.51 10.08
C ASP A 17 -7.72 9.10 8.83
N LEU A 18 -7.02 10.04 8.16
CA LEU A 18 -7.43 10.60 6.86
C LEU A 18 -7.10 9.68 5.68
N GLN A 19 -6.26 8.67 5.88
CA GLN A 19 -5.87 7.75 4.81
C GLN A 19 -6.92 6.63 4.68
N HIS A 20 -7.79 6.73 3.66
CA HIS A 20 -8.69 5.64 3.26
C HIS A 20 -7.95 4.30 3.26
N ARG A 21 -8.33 3.40 4.17
CA ARG A 21 -7.65 2.11 4.38
C ARG A 21 -7.67 1.26 3.11
N ASP A 22 -8.69 1.44 2.28
CA ASP A 22 -8.88 0.73 1.02
C ASP A 22 -7.90 1.16 -0.09
N ASP A 23 -7.32 2.35 -0.02
CA ASP A 23 -6.45 2.85 -1.09
C ASP A 23 -5.02 2.32 -1.03
N ARG A 24 -4.67 1.57 0.01
CA ARG A 24 -3.33 1.03 0.19
C ARG A 24 -3.14 -0.21 -0.68
N GLY A 25 -2.20 -0.15 -1.62
CA GLY A 25 -1.73 -1.31 -2.37
C GLY A 25 -1.72 -1.14 -3.88
N ILE A 26 -1.39 -2.23 -4.57
CA ILE A 26 -1.36 -2.26 -6.04
C ILE A 26 -2.76 -2.55 -6.54
N VAL A 27 -3.22 -1.78 -7.53
CA VAL A 27 -4.50 -2.00 -8.22
C VAL A 27 -4.24 -2.61 -9.60
N CYS A 28 -5.07 -3.57 -10.01
CA CYS A 28 -5.00 -4.12 -11.36
C CYS A 28 -5.48 -3.10 -12.37
N ARG A 29 -4.62 -2.69 -13.31
CA ARG A 29 -4.97 -1.72 -14.37
C ARG A 29 -6.03 -2.22 -15.36
N ALA A 30 -6.32 -3.52 -15.38
CA ALA A 30 -7.30 -4.09 -16.31
C ALA A 30 -8.72 -4.16 -15.71
N CYS A 31 -8.85 -4.49 -14.43
CA CYS A 31 -10.16 -4.74 -13.82
C CYS A 31 -10.39 -4.02 -12.48
N GLY A 32 -9.44 -3.21 -11.99
CA GLY A 32 -9.56 -2.51 -10.71
C GLY A 32 -9.42 -3.39 -9.45
N CYS A 33 -9.27 -4.71 -9.59
CA CYS A 33 -9.13 -5.60 -8.44
C CYS A 33 -7.76 -5.42 -7.74
N ARG A 34 -7.74 -5.51 -6.41
CA ARG A 34 -6.54 -5.43 -5.55
C ARG A 34 -6.01 -6.80 -5.12
N HIS A 35 -6.67 -7.89 -5.54
CA HIS A 35 -6.28 -9.26 -5.18
C HIS A 35 -5.34 -9.88 -6.20
N PHE A 36 -4.11 -10.13 -5.74
CA PHE A 36 -3.05 -10.74 -6.54
C PHE A 36 -2.54 -12.03 -5.92
N ARG A 37 -2.29 -13.04 -6.76
CA ARG A 37 -1.49 -14.21 -6.42
C ARG A 37 -0.03 -13.94 -6.77
N VAL A 38 0.89 -14.20 -5.86
CA VAL A 38 2.33 -14.17 -6.19
C VAL A 38 2.65 -15.44 -6.97
N LEU A 39 3.18 -15.27 -8.18
CA LEU A 39 3.62 -16.38 -9.03
C LEU A 39 5.04 -16.81 -8.65
N TYR A 40 5.94 -15.83 -8.51
CA TYR A 40 7.30 -16.08 -8.04
C TYR A 40 7.94 -14.80 -7.54
N THR A 41 8.91 -14.99 -6.66
CA THR A 41 9.84 -13.98 -6.17
C THR A 41 11.24 -14.46 -6.50
N ARG A 42 12.02 -13.66 -7.22
CA ARG A 42 13.41 -13.99 -7.55
C ARG A 42 14.29 -12.75 -7.39
N PRO A 43 15.55 -12.90 -6.96
CA PRO A 43 16.51 -11.81 -7.00
C PRO A 43 16.65 -11.29 -8.44
N ASP A 44 16.76 -9.98 -8.60
CA ASP A 44 17.06 -9.39 -9.92
C ASP A 44 18.57 -9.37 -10.17
N PRO A 45 19.05 -9.70 -11.39
CA PRO A 45 20.48 -9.66 -11.69
C PRO A 45 21.13 -8.28 -11.54
N ARG A 46 20.36 -7.19 -11.58
CA ARG A 46 20.85 -5.82 -11.42
C ARG A 46 20.80 -5.34 -9.97
N GLY A 47 20.54 -6.25 -9.02
CA GLY A 47 20.34 -5.94 -7.60
C GLY A 47 18.86 -5.71 -7.26
N GLY A 48 18.50 -6.14 -6.05
CA GLY A 48 17.13 -6.07 -5.55
C GLY A 48 16.29 -7.33 -5.84
N LEU A 49 14.97 -7.16 -5.81
CA LEU A 49 14.01 -8.25 -5.79
C LEU A 49 12.89 -8.04 -6.81
N ARG A 50 12.71 -9.03 -7.68
CA ARG A 50 11.62 -9.08 -8.65
C ARG A 50 10.51 -9.99 -8.12
N ARG A 51 9.30 -9.45 -7.99
CA ARG A 51 8.10 -10.25 -7.69
C ARG A 51 7.11 -10.21 -8.86
N ARG A 52 6.78 -11.37 -9.41
CA ARG A 52 5.74 -11.53 -10.43
C ARG A 52 4.42 -11.88 -9.73
N ARG A 53 3.38 -11.13 -10.04
CA ARG A 53 2.04 -11.26 -9.46
C ARG A 53 1.01 -11.42 -10.58
N GLU A 54 -0.07 -12.14 -10.31
CA GLU A 54 -1.18 -12.36 -11.23
C GLU A 54 -2.49 -11.96 -10.56
N CYS A 55 -3.30 -11.13 -11.22
CA CYS A 55 -4.59 -10.74 -10.73
C CYS A 55 -5.53 -11.95 -10.70
N ARG A 56 -6.13 -12.24 -9.54
CA ARG A 56 -7.04 -13.39 -9.41
C ARG A 56 -8.35 -13.23 -10.19
N HIS A 57 -8.72 -12.00 -10.53
CA HIS A 57 -10.00 -11.69 -11.19
C HIS A 57 -9.90 -11.73 -12.73
N CYS A 58 -8.84 -11.19 -13.32
CA CYS A 58 -8.69 -11.10 -14.78
C CYS A 58 -7.47 -11.84 -15.34
N GLY A 59 -6.66 -12.48 -14.50
CA GLY A 59 -5.42 -13.16 -14.91
C GLY A 59 -4.29 -12.22 -15.36
N ARG A 60 -4.47 -10.89 -15.26
CA ARG A 60 -3.43 -9.93 -15.68
C ARG A 60 -2.20 -10.05 -14.81
N ARG A 61 -1.03 -10.16 -15.43
CA ARG A 61 0.27 -10.28 -14.76
C ARG A 61 0.92 -8.91 -14.57
N ILE A 62 1.42 -8.68 -13.37
CA ILE A 62 2.16 -7.48 -12.97
C ILE A 62 3.53 -7.92 -12.43
N THR A 63 4.56 -7.14 -12.72
CA THR A 63 5.90 -7.34 -12.13
C THR A 63 6.21 -6.14 -11.25
N THR A 64 6.55 -6.39 -9.99
CA THR A 64 7.04 -5.37 -9.07
C THR A 64 8.53 -5.56 -8.86
N TRP A 65 9.25 -4.45 -8.85
CA TRP A 65 10.68 -4.40 -8.60
C TRP A 65 10.88 -3.65 -7.30
N GLU A 66 11.58 -4.27 -6.37
CA GLU A 66 12.03 -3.65 -5.14
C GLU A 66 13.54 -3.53 -5.24
N LYS A 67 14.07 -2.33 -5.09
CA LYS A 67 15.50 -2.07 -5.09
C LYS A 67 15.82 -1.15 -3.92
N GLU A 68 16.95 -1.40 -3.28
CA GLU A 68 17.50 -0.44 -2.34
C GLU A 68 17.87 0.82 -3.12
N ILE A 69 17.44 1.97 -2.63
CA ILE A 69 17.84 3.27 -3.17
C ILE A 69 18.86 3.82 -2.19
N THR A 70 20.13 3.48 -2.39
CA THR A 70 21.22 4.06 -1.63
C THR A 70 21.44 5.48 -2.12
N PHE A 71 20.93 6.45 -1.39
CA PHE A 71 21.29 7.86 -1.57
C PHE A 71 22.64 8.06 -0.89
N TYR A 72 23.72 8.19 -1.67
CA TYR A 72 24.97 8.72 -1.14
C TYR A 72 24.86 10.26 -1.02
N PRO A 73 25.34 10.85 0.10
CA PRO A 73 25.38 12.31 0.27
C PRO A 73 26.37 12.99 -0.68
#